data_AF-A0A257P2A0-F1
#
_entry.id   AF-A0A257P2A0-F1
#
_cell.length_a   1.000
_cell.length_b   1.000
_cell.length_c   1.000
_cell.angle_alpha   90.00
_cell.angle_beta   90.00
_cell.angle_gamma   90.00
#
_symmetry.space_group_name_H-M   'P 1'
#
loop_
_entity.id
_entity.type
_entity.pdbx_description
1 polymer ?
#
loop_
_entity_poly.entity_id
_entity_poly.type
_entity_poly.pdbx_seq_one_letter_code
_entity_poly.pdbx_strand_id
1 'polypeptide(L)'
;MDFEALDAWLERLKPAPKVDGMSMLDGYLAAIVVGPCSIPPHEWFFDLLGEKGNIATARGKQLNAIMAIAARFNAIGEILSTSPSKYAPIFQRTDAGVVFAGPW
;
A
#
# COMPACT_ATOMS: atom_id res chain seq x y z
N MET A 1 11.56 -3.54 2.16
CA MET A 1 11.73 -2.30 2.95
C MET A 1 10.63 -2.27 3.99
N ASP A 2 10.86 -1.61 5.12
CA ASP A 2 9.82 -1.41 6.14
C ASP A 2 8.83 -0.30 5.75
N PHE A 3 7.82 -0.07 6.60
CA PHE A 3 6.77 0.91 6.33
C PHE A 3 7.27 2.35 6.35
N GLU A 4 8.18 2.71 7.26
CA GLU A 4 8.73 4.07 7.32
C GLU A 4 9.54 4.40 6.05
N ALA A 5 10.38 3.46 5.59
CA ALA A 5 11.14 3.61 4.36
C ALA A 5 10.24 3.62 3.11
N LEU A 6 9.12 2.90 3.13
CA LEU A 6 8.12 2.91 2.06
C LEU A 6 7.35 4.23 2.04
N ASP A 7 6.94 4.73 3.19
CA ASP A 7 6.25 6.01 3.36
C ASP A 7 7.08 7.16 2.77
N ALA A 8 8.31 7.27 3.23
CA ALA A 8 9.26 8.26 2.72
C ALA A 8 9.58 8.05 1.22
N TRP A 9 9.47 6.82 0.69
CA TRP A 9 9.65 6.57 -0.74
C TRP A 9 8.45 7.09 -1.55
N LEU A 10 7.21 6.91 -1.07
CA LEU A 10 6.00 7.42 -1.69
C LEU A 10 6.01 8.96 -1.76
N GLU A 11 6.35 9.63 -0.65
CA GLU A 11 6.41 11.11 -0.57
C GLU A 11 7.36 11.73 -1.62
N ARG A 12 8.48 11.05 -1.91
CA ARG A 12 9.50 11.52 -2.85
C ARG A 12 9.21 11.15 -4.30
N LEU A 13 8.22 10.30 -4.56
CA LEU A 13 7.96 9.80 -5.90
C LEU A 13 7.46 10.92 -6.81
N LYS A 14 7.99 10.96 -8.04
CA LYS A 14 7.55 11.86 -9.12
C LYS A 14 7.33 11.05 -10.39
N PRO A 15 6.15 11.16 -11.06
CA PRO A 15 4.95 11.86 -10.58
C PRO A 15 4.45 11.29 -9.24
N ALA A 16 3.64 12.09 -8.52
CA ALA A 16 3.09 11.65 -7.24
C ALA A 16 2.22 10.39 -7.46
N PRO A 17 2.26 9.41 -6.55
CA PRO A 17 1.38 8.25 -6.63
C PRO A 17 -0.05 8.63 -6.27
N LYS A 18 -0.98 7.70 -6.44
CA LYS A 18 -2.40 7.91 -6.11
C LYS A 18 -2.67 8.06 -4.62
N VAL A 19 -1.73 7.62 -3.78
CA VAL A 19 -1.82 7.61 -2.32
C VAL A 19 -0.79 8.54 -1.71
N ASP A 20 -1.16 9.21 -0.62
CA ASP A 20 -0.24 10.01 0.19
C ASP A 20 0.10 9.26 1.48
N GLY A 21 1.19 8.50 1.40
CA GLY A 21 1.75 7.75 2.51
C GLY A 21 1.06 6.41 2.86
N MET A 22 1.53 5.81 3.95
CA MET A 22 1.20 4.44 4.37
C MET A 22 -0.26 4.25 4.79
N SER A 23 -0.88 5.28 5.37
CA SER A 23 -2.29 5.19 5.79
C SER A 23 -3.21 5.04 4.59
N MET A 24 -3.05 5.90 3.60
CA MET A 24 -3.85 5.87 2.38
C MET A 24 -3.51 4.66 1.50
N LEU A 25 -2.24 4.23 1.48
CA LEU A 25 -1.84 2.97 0.85
C LEU A 25 -2.57 1.77 1.48
N ASP A 26 -2.63 1.70 2.80
CA ASP A 26 -3.28 0.59 3.50
C ASP A 26 -4.77 0.49 3.15
N GLY A 27 -5.48 1.63 3.17
CA GLY A 27 -6.88 1.71 2.78
C GLY A 27 -7.12 1.35 1.31
N TYR A 28 -6.25 1.85 0.41
CA TYR A 28 -6.27 1.48 -0.99
C TYR A 28 -6.14 -0.04 -1.16
N LEU A 29 -5.14 -0.67 -0.54
CA LEU A 29 -4.92 -2.11 -0.65
C LEU A 29 -6.07 -2.91 -0.03
N ALA A 30 -6.61 -2.46 1.10
CA ALA A 30 -7.79 -3.07 1.71
C ALA A 30 -8.98 -3.05 0.75
N ALA A 31 -9.21 -1.93 0.06
CA ALA A 31 -10.27 -1.80 -0.96
C ALA A 31 -10.05 -2.76 -2.14
N ILE A 32 -8.81 -2.94 -2.61
CA ILE A 32 -8.50 -3.93 -3.66
C ILE A 32 -8.79 -5.36 -3.16
N VAL A 33 -8.45 -5.68 -1.91
CA VAL A 33 -8.66 -7.03 -1.34
C VAL A 33 -10.15 -7.36 -1.15
N VAL A 34 -10.95 -6.43 -0.62
CA VAL A 34 -12.37 -6.67 -0.30
C VAL A 34 -13.31 -6.37 -1.46
N GLY A 35 -12.77 -5.84 -2.57
CA GLY A 35 -13.54 -5.52 -3.76
C GLY A 35 -14.29 -6.73 -4.32
N PRO A 36 -15.42 -6.52 -5.03
CA PRO A 36 -16.25 -7.60 -5.53
C PRO A 36 -15.61 -8.43 -6.66
N CYS A 37 -14.49 -7.97 -7.22
CA CYS A 37 -13.78 -8.61 -8.32
C CYS A 37 -12.27 -8.53 -8.11
N SER A 38 -11.55 -9.60 -8.47
CA SER A 38 -10.08 -9.61 -8.47
C SER A 38 -9.53 -8.74 -9.59
N ILE A 39 -8.70 -7.76 -9.24
CA ILE A 39 -7.97 -6.92 -10.20
C ILE A 39 -6.55 -7.51 -10.37
N PRO A 40 -6.08 -7.76 -11.60
CA PRO A 40 -4.72 -8.24 -11.83
C PRO A 40 -3.66 -7.30 -11.22
N PRO A 41 -2.59 -7.82 -10.60
CA PRO A 41 -1.57 -6.99 -9.95
C PRO A 41 -1.01 -5.86 -10.81
N HIS A 42 -0.70 -6.15 -12.07
CA HIS A 42 -0.14 -5.14 -12.98
C HIS A 42 -1.07 -3.95 -13.21
N GLU A 43 -2.39 -4.13 -13.15
CA GLU A 43 -3.37 -3.06 -13.36
C GLU A 43 -3.45 -2.14 -12.14
N TRP A 44 -3.63 -2.70 -10.93
CA TRP A 44 -3.72 -1.85 -9.74
C TRP A 44 -2.37 -1.27 -9.33
N PHE A 45 -1.24 -1.92 -9.64
CA PHE A 45 0.07 -1.27 -9.48
C PHE A 45 0.26 -0.08 -10.42
N PHE A 46 -0.24 -0.16 -11.65
CA PHE A 46 -0.21 0.96 -12.59
C PHE A 46 -1.14 2.09 -12.14
N ASP A 47 -2.34 1.78 -11.64
CA ASP A 47 -3.24 2.77 -11.05
C ASP A 47 -2.60 3.47 -9.82
N LEU A 48 -1.90 2.70 -8.97
CA LEU A 48 -1.26 3.21 -7.76
C LEU A 48 -0.02 4.08 -8.04
N LEU A 49 0.86 3.64 -8.94
CA LEU A 49 2.22 4.19 -9.11
C LEU A 49 2.52 4.71 -10.53
N GLY A 50 1.56 4.64 -11.45
CA GLY A 50 1.78 4.93 -12.88
C GLY A 50 2.83 3.99 -13.48
N GLU A 51 3.72 4.54 -14.32
CA GLU A 51 4.82 3.77 -14.92
C GLU A 51 5.77 3.15 -13.88
N LYS A 52 5.87 3.73 -12.67
CA LYS A 52 6.66 3.17 -11.57
C LYS A 52 6.04 1.90 -10.98
N GLY A 53 4.80 1.59 -11.34
CA GLY A 53 4.11 0.34 -11.04
C GLY A 53 4.48 -0.82 -11.96
N ASN A 54 5.27 -0.59 -13.02
CA ASN A 54 5.65 -1.67 -13.94
C ASN A 54 6.63 -2.66 -13.29
N ILE A 55 6.08 -3.79 -12.83
CA ILE A 55 6.77 -4.86 -12.12
C ILE A 55 7.88 -5.49 -12.99
N ALA A 56 7.66 -5.63 -14.31
CA ALA A 56 8.61 -6.28 -15.21
C ALA A 56 9.94 -5.51 -15.32
N THR A 57 9.86 -4.17 -15.25
CA THR A 57 11.00 -3.27 -15.38
C THR A 57 11.58 -2.79 -14.03
N ALA A 58 10.90 -3.05 -12.92
CA ALA A 58 11.30 -2.55 -11.61
C ALA A 58 12.63 -3.14 -11.15
N ARG A 59 13.54 -2.30 -10.63
CA ARG A 59 14.85 -2.68 -10.10
C ARG A 59 15.17 -1.88 -8.84
N GLY A 60 16.14 -2.35 -8.05
CA GLY A 60 16.66 -1.63 -6.88
C GLY A 60 15.56 -1.18 -5.92
N LYS A 61 15.58 0.11 -5.53
CA LYS A 61 14.63 0.67 -4.55
C LYS A 61 13.17 0.57 -5.00
N GLN A 62 12.88 0.70 -6.29
CA GLN A 62 11.52 0.57 -6.83
C GLN A 62 11.01 -0.88 -6.70
N LEU A 63 11.85 -1.87 -7.02
CA LEU A 63 11.48 -3.29 -6.82
C LEU A 63 11.22 -3.59 -5.34
N ASN A 64 12.06 -3.07 -4.44
CA ASN A 64 11.88 -3.23 -3.00
C ASN A 64 10.56 -2.61 -2.49
N ALA A 65 10.14 -1.48 -3.08
CA ALA A 65 8.87 -0.83 -2.76
C ALA A 65 7.68 -1.66 -3.26
N ILE A 66 7.72 -2.13 -4.52
CA ILE A 66 6.69 -3.02 -5.08
C ILE A 66 6.53 -4.28 -4.24
N MET A 67 7.65 -4.92 -3.84
CA MET A 67 7.60 -6.11 -2.99
C MET A 67 7.00 -5.81 -1.61
N ALA A 68 7.28 -4.65 -1.01
CA ALA A 68 6.69 -4.25 0.27
C ALA A 68 5.17 -4.00 0.16
N ILE A 69 4.73 -3.33 -0.91
CA ILE A 69 3.32 -3.11 -1.23
C ILE A 69 2.60 -4.45 -1.43
N ALA A 70 3.17 -5.35 -2.23
CA ALA A 70 2.61 -6.69 -2.46
C ALA A 70 2.56 -7.53 -1.17
N ALA A 71 3.59 -7.43 -0.32
CA ALA A 71 3.59 -8.10 0.97
C ALA A 71 2.46 -7.59 1.88
N ARG A 72 2.20 -6.27 1.90
CA ARG A 72 1.09 -5.71 2.65
C ARG A 72 -0.25 -6.17 2.09
N PHE A 73 -0.43 -6.13 0.77
CA PHE A 73 -1.63 -6.66 0.10
C PHE A 73 -1.93 -8.11 0.52
N ASN A 74 -0.93 -9.00 0.44
CA ASN A 74 -1.07 -10.39 0.83
C ASN A 74 -1.39 -10.54 2.33
N ALA A 75 -0.75 -9.75 3.19
CA ALA A 75 -1.00 -9.78 4.63
C ALA A 75 -2.45 -9.37 4.97
N ILE A 76 -2.99 -8.35 4.29
CA ILE A 76 -4.39 -7.94 4.44
C ILE A 76 -5.33 -9.08 4.02
N GLY A 77 -5.10 -9.67 2.83
CA GLY A 77 -5.89 -10.80 2.32
C GLY A 77 -5.87 -12.02 3.24
N GLU A 78 -4.69 -12.36 3.78
CA GLU A 78 -4.52 -13.46 4.71
C GLU A 78 -5.31 -13.23 6.01
N ILE A 79 -5.19 -12.04 6.62
CA ILE A 79 -5.89 -11.74 7.87
C ILE A 79 -7.41 -11.72 7.65
N LEU A 80 -7.88 -11.10 6.58
CA LEU A 80 -9.31 -11.01 6.30
C LEU A 80 -9.93 -12.38 5.97
N SER A 81 -9.16 -13.31 5.38
CA SER A 81 -9.65 -14.65 5.06
C SER A 81 -9.57 -15.64 6.23
N THR A 82 -8.60 -15.50 7.13
CA THR A 82 -8.35 -16.48 8.21
C THR A 82 -8.75 -16.00 9.60
N SER A 83 -8.75 -14.69 9.86
CA SER A 83 -8.99 -14.09 11.19
C SER A 83 -9.47 -12.65 11.06
N PRO A 84 -10.63 -12.38 10.41
CA PRO A 84 -11.07 -11.02 10.10
C PRO A 84 -11.25 -10.12 11.33
N SER A 85 -11.59 -10.68 12.49
CA SER A 85 -11.68 -9.95 13.77
C SER A 85 -10.35 -9.39 14.27
N LYS A 86 -9.21 -9.85 13.70
CA LYS A 86 -7.87 -9.35 14.02
C LYS A 86 -7.37 -8.31 13.01
N TYR A 87 -8.15 -7.99 11.98
CA TYR A 87 -7.75 -6.96 11.02
C TYR A 87 -7.65 -5.60 11.72
N ALA A 88 -6.50 -4.94 11.55
CA ALA A 88 -6.23 -3.63 12.09
C ALA A 88 -5.69 -2.71 10.97
N PRO A 89 -6.42 -1.64 10.61
CA PRO A 89 -5.96 -0.61 9.70
C PRO A 89 -4.65 0.05 10.16
N ILE A 90 -3.81 0.44 9.22
CA ILE A 90 -2.70 1.37 9.49
C ILE A 90 -3.24 2.78 9.35
N PHE A 91 -3.37 3.49 10.47
CA PHE A 91 -3.70 4.92 10.46
C PHE A 91 -2.46 5.78 10.54
N GLN A 92 -2.51 6.94 9.92
CA GLN A 92 -1.53 8.00 10.13
C GLN A 92 -1.53 8.42 11.60
N ARG A 93 -0.33 8.67 12.14
CA ARG A 93 -0.14 9.12 13.51
C ARG A 93 0.88 10.25 13.60
N THR A 94 0.66 11.18 14.52
CA THR A 94 1.72 12.12 14.94
C THR A 94 2.72 11.42 15.86
N ASP A 95 3.89 12.02 16.08
CA ASP A 95 4.85 11.59 17.11
C ASP A 95 4.24 11.53 18.52
N ALA A 96 3.24 12.38 18.81
CA ALA A 96 2.49 12.36 20.07
C ALA A 96 1.42 11.24 20.16
N GLY A 97 1.32 10.37 19.14
CA GLY A 97 0.38 9.26 19.10
C GLY A 97 -1.05 9.59 18.68
N VAL A 98 -1.35 10.84 18.33
CA VAL A 98 -2.68 11.24 17.81
C VAL A 98 -2.95 10.53 16.49
N VAL A 99 -4.11 9.89 16.38
CA VAL A 99 -4.52 9.07 15.23
C VAL A 99 -5.38 9.90 14.26
N PHE A 100 -5.04 9.86 12.97
CA PHE A 100 -5.86 10.42 11.90
C PHE A 100 -6.36 9.30 10.98
N ALA A 101 -7.67 9.02 11.05
CA ALA A 101 -8.30 7.99 10.22
C ALA A 101 -8.71 8.49 8.83
N GLY A 102 -8.91 9.81 8.66
CA GLY A 102 -9.43 10.39 7.41
C GLY A 102 -8.64 10.04 6.13
N PRO A 103 -7.30 9.92 6.15
CA PRO A 103 -6.53 9.50 4.99
C PRO A 103 -6.67 8.03 4.60
N TRP A 104 -7.12 7.15 5.50
CA TRP A 104 -7.28 5.70 5.24
C TRP A 104 -8.56 5.44 4.44
#